data_AF-A0A956HC00-F1
#
_entry.id   AF-A0A956HC00-F1
#
_cell.length_a   1.000
_cell.length_b   1.000
_cell.length_c   1.000
_cell.angle_alpha   90.00
_cell.angle_beta   90.00
_cell.angle_gamma   90.00
#
_symmetry.space_group_name_H-M   'P 1'
#
loop_
_entity.id
_entity.type
_entity.pdbx_description
1 polymer ?
#
loop_
_entity_poly.entity_id
_entity_poly.type
_entity_poly.pdbx_seq_one_letter_code
_entity_poly.pdbx_strand_id
1 'polypeptide(L)'
;MSASTSASGTGHEATDPSDATASDPSDTVHGSDSDGTDGTDATDDTAATTDDITATDTDATTAPTDATTDPTDATTDPTDATTDSTETDGCPEGQLECPCGPMASCDDGLVCEADVCVPGAICGDGALDPGEGCDDGNLDGGDGCSPTCTLESCGNGITDPGEACDDGMDGDNDDGCTDLCAKPSCGDGFVQQSLGEACDDGPQNNDGAACTLACAQASCGDGKLWVGEEECDDGNGVNTDACLASCAAASCGDGFVWSGQEECDDGNGVNNDLCSNTCTLNEMGGEDPCGFADDDGVWIDIDYEDAFTVTSPDYSYSPTPAWQEPEWTPTQMGYFWPKVVDLYNNMTVDNDPIGKLAVIKSNSTLRLYFGTKNLWSYTSATVCVTGRSVSVSSPVTFQVINPANGDCGASAMMSHDWTVHASGVTMPANCIIPNHGFQAIDIDATGGSAKLGVRSVRLTLHGAQY
;
A
#
# COMPACT_ATOMS: atom_id res chain seq x y z
N MET A 1 -44.42 -32.70 -34.13
CA MET A 1 -43.23 -32.87 -34.98
C MET A 1 -42.07 -32.29 -34.18
N SER A 2 -41.44 -33.09 -33.31
CA SER A 2 -40.23 -33.90 -33.58
C SER A 2 -38.97 -33.08 -33.23
N ALA A 3 -38.01 -33.52 -32.42
CA ALA A 3 -37.87 -34.67 -31.50
C ALA A 3 -36.86 -34.21 -30.40
N SER A 4 -36.97 -34.51 -29.11
CA SER A 4 -36.76 -35.80 -28.43
C SER A 4 -35.50 -36.57 -28.85
N THR A 5 -34.46 -36.50 -28.02
CA THR A 5 -33.52 -37.61 -27.76
C THR A 5 -33.06 -37.53 -26.31
N SER A 6 -33.41 -38.54 -25.52
CA SER A 6 -32.87 -38.83 -24.20
C SER A 6 -31.76 -39.89 -24.32
N ALA A 7 -30.79 -39.85 -23.41
CA ALA A 7 -29.86 -40.96 -23.17
C ALA A 7 -29.61 -41.08 -21.67
N SER A 8 -29.93 -42.25 -21.12
CA SER A 8 -29.64 -42.63 -19.73
C SER A 8 -28.35 -43.45 -19.70
N GLY A 9 -27.50 -43.25 -18.70
CA GLY A 9 -26.28 -44.01 -18.45
C GLY A 9 -26.15 -44.31 -16.96
N THR A 10 -26.06 -45.59 -16.61
CA THR A 10 -26.27 -46.09 -15.25
C THR A 10 -24.99 -46.35 -14.47
N GLY A 11 -24.94 -45.85 -13.22
CA GLY A 11 -24.62 -46.67 -12.04
C GLY A 11 -23.16 -47.00 -11.70
N HIS A 12 -22.72 -46.47 -10.55
CA HIS A 12 -22.11 -47.34 -9.53
C HIS A 12 -22.52 -46.93 -8.12
N GLU A 13 -22.55 -47.91 -7.23
CA GLU A 13 -23.07 -47.83 -5.86
C GLU A 13 -21.95 -48.20 -4.88
N ALA A 14 -22.04 -47.69 -3.65
CA ALA A 14 -21.27 -48.11 -2.46
C ALA A 14 -19.74 -47.78 -2.44
N THR A 15 -19.06 -47.56 -1.31
CA THR A 15 -19.40 -47.70 0.13
C THR A 15 -18.69 -46.63 0.99
N ASP A 16 -19.34 -46.15 2.04
CA ASP A 16 -18.72 -45.73 3.31
C ASP A 16 -18.70 -46.99 4.24
N PRO A 17 -17.61 -47.31 4.97
CA PRO A 17 -17.36 -46.71 6.30
C PRO A 17 -15.88 -46.50 6.68
N SER A 18 -15.57 -45.58 7.61
CA SER A 18 -15.23 -45.95 9.01
C SER A 18 -14.64 -44.82 9.87
N ASP A 19 -15.22 -44.68 11.07
CA ASP A 19 -14.73 -43.94 12.23
C ASP A 19 -13.57 -44.69 12.92
N ALA A 20 -12.54 -43.97 13.37
CA ALA A 20 -11.47 -44.52 14.21
C ALA A 20 -10.84 -43.46 15.13
N THR A 21 -10.92 -43.70 16.43
CA THR A 21 -10.51 -42.81 17.53
C THR A 21 -9.06 -42.95 17.99
N ALA A 22 -8.51 -41.86 18.56
CA ALA A 22 -7.33 -41.81 19.47
C ALA A 22 -5.96 -42.16 18.83
N SER A 23 -4.80 -41.67 19.30
CA SER A 23 -4.43 -41.35 20.68
C SER A 23 -3.29 -40.31 20.76
N ASP A 24 -3.20 -39.61 21.89
CA ASP A 24 -1.98 -38.96 22.39
C ASP A 24 -0.87 -40.01 22.67
N PRO A 25 0.43 -39.63 22.67
CA PRO A 25 1.07 -39.54 23.98
C PRO A 25 2.09 -38.40 24.17
N SER A 26 1.92 -37.72 25.30
CA SER A 26 2.94 -36.99 26.05
C SER A 26 4.15 -37.86 26.48
N ASP A 27 5.37 -37.29 26.44
CA ASP A 27 6.25 -37.18 27.62
C ASP A 27 7.39 -36.16 27.33
N THR A 28 7.61 -35.03 28.03
CA THR A 28 7.88 -34.73 29.47
C THR A 28 9.38 -34.53 29.77
N VAL A 29 9.65 -33.70 30.80
CA VAL A 29 10.94 -33.25 31.40
C VAL A 29 11.53 -32.02 30.68
N HIS A 30 11.65 -30.83 31.27
CA HIS A 30 11.34 -30.30 32.63
C HIS A 30 10.82 -28.83 32.49
N GLY A 31 10.48 -28.00 33.49
CA GLY A 31 10.87 -27.86 34.91
C GLY A 31 12.02 -26.85 35.06
N SER A 32 11.90 -25.67 35.68
CA SER A 32 10.86 -25.12 36.57
C SER A 32 11.03 -23.59 36.78
N ASP A 33 9.92 -22.88 37.03
CA ASP A 33 9.71 -21.72 37.94
C ASP A 33 10.82 -20.64 38.08
N SER A 34 10.59 -19.33 37.93
CA SER A 34 9.58 -18.55 38.67
C SER A 34 9.62 -17.04 38.34
N ASP A 35 8.47 -16.38 38.56
CA ASP A 35 8.15 -14.94 38.54
C ASP A 35 9.24 -13.90 38.89
N GLY A 36 9.15 -12.74 38.23
CA GLY A 36 8.68 -11.54 38.95
C GLY A 36 9.46 -10.21 38.85
N THR A 37 8.84 -9.22 38.18
CA THR A 37 9.07 -7.74 38.33
C THR A 37 10.45 -7.20 37.90
N ASP A 38 10.63 -5.93 37.50
CA ASP A 38 9.80 -4.72 37.54
C ASP A 38 9.99 -3.87 36.25
N GLY A 39 9.12 -2.89 35.97
CA GLY A 39 9.08 -2.15 34.69
C GLY A 39 9.61 -0.71 34.72
N THR A 40 9.17 0.10 33.74
CA THR A 40 9.44 1.55 33.51
C THR A 40 10.85 1.90 33.00
N ASP A 41 11.07 3.00 32.26
CA ASP A 41 10.26 3.80 31.29
C ASP A 41 11.27 4.70 30.51
N ALA A 42 10.83 5.38 29.46
CA ALA A 42 11.65 6.23 28.59
C ALA A 42 12.19 7.53 29.25
N THR A 43 13.27 8.07 28.69
CA THR A 43 13.67 9.50 28.49
C THR A 43 15.20 9.52 28.27
N ASP A 44 15.78 10.15 27.25
CA ASP A 44 15.54 11.41 26.51
C ASP A 44 16.23 12.65 27.11
N ASP A 45 17.21 13.12 26.32
CA ASP A 45 17.65 14.50 26.05
C ASP A 45 18.42 15.41 27.04
N THR A 46 19.18 16.33 26.41
CA THR A 46 19.77 17.60 26.88
C THR A 46 21.00 17.61 27.83
N ALA A 47 21.84 18.65 27.91
CA ALA A 47 22.33 19.66 26.93
C ALA A 47 23.47 20.53 27.54
N ALA A 48 24.22 21.23 26.67
CA ALA A 48 24.81 22.58 26.84
C ALA A 48 25.98 22.90 27.84
N THR A 49 27.07 23.44 27.26
CA THR A 49 27.87 24.66 27.68
C THR A 49 28.58 24.71 29.06
N THR A 50 29.76 25.34 29.30
CA THR A 50 30.55 26.39 28.60
C THR A 50 32.03 26.45 29.12
N ASP A 51 32.85 27.41 28.62
CA ASP A 51 34.08 28.03 29.20
C ASP A 51 35.51 27.51 28.85
N ASP A 52 36.01 27.93 27.67
CA ASP A 52 37.08 28.95 27.42
C ASP A 52 38.51 28.93 28.06
N ILE A 53 39.44 29.56 27.30
CA ILE A 53 40.74 30.23 27.59
C ILE A 53 42.10 29.46 27.37
N THR A 54 42.97 30.10 26.55
CA THR A 54 44.42 29.85 26.19
C THR A 54 44.74 28.67 25.25
N ALA A 55 45.30 28.79 24.03
CA ALA A 55 46.08 29.84 23.30
C ALA A 55 47.53 30.04 23.83
N THR A 56 48.63 30.12 23.05
CA THR A 56 48.87 30.51 21.64
C THR A 56 50.22 29.97 21.06
N ASP A 57 50.31 29.87 19.72
CA ASP A 57 51.45 30.16 18.80
C ASP A 57 52.86 29.51 19.00
N THR A 58 53.56 29.05 17.94
CA THR A 58 54.05 29.94 16.86
C THR A 58 54.42 29.23 15.53
N ASP A 59 53.82 29.73 14.46
CA ASP A 59 54.36 30.13 13.14
C ASP A 59 55.28 29.25 12.25
N ALA A 60 55.09 29.44 10.94
CA ALA A 60 55.92 28.91 9.86
C ALA A 60 56.95 29.94 9.37
N THR A 61 57.92 29.55 8.51
CA THR A 61 58.17 30.14 7.17
C THR A 61 59.53 29.82 6.51
N THR A 62 59.49 29.73 5.17
CA THR A 62 60.54 30.10 4.17
C THR A 62 61.86 29.31 4.00
N ALA A 63 62.11 28.94 2.74
CA ALA A 63 63.45 28.71 2.15
C ALA A 63 64.14 30.06 1.80
N PRO A 64 65.46 30.09 1.50
CA PRO A 64 65.84 30.28 0.08
C PRO A 64 67.20 29.70 -0.40
N THR A 65 67.29 29.71 -1.74
CA THR A 65 68.35 29.58 -2.76
C THR A 65 69.86 29.85 -2.49
N ASP A 66 70.68 29.04 -3.19
CA ASP A 66 71.85 29.36 -4.07
C ASP A 66 73.35 29.38 -3.66
N ALA A 67 74.14 28.85 -4.61
CA ALA A 67 75.47 29.23 -5.12
C ALA A 67 76.80 29.22 -4.29
N THR A 68 77.66 28.24 -4.64
CA THR A 68 79.11 28.33 -4.97
C THR A 68 80.18 28.83 -3.97
N THR A 69 81.23 28.02 -3.72
CA THR A 69 82.67 28.32 -4.05
C THR A 69 83.59 27.09 -3.87
N ASP A 70 84.67 27.04 -4.67
CA ASP A 70 85.76 26.03 -4.80
C ASP A 70 87.10 26.62 -4.25
N PRO A 71 88.33 26.01 -4.21
CA PRO A 71 88.82 24.61 -4.27
C PRO A 71 89.79 24.21 -3.10
N THR A 72 90.47 23.03 -3.23
CA THR A 72 91.79 22.56 -2.71
C THR A 72 91.75 21.31 -1.79
N ASP A 73 92.68 20.34 -1.81
CA ASP A 73 93.73 19.87 -2.75
C ASP A 73 94.27 18.49 -2.24
N ALA A 74 94.90 17.67 -3.11
CA ALA A 74 95.72 16.45 -2.83
C ALA A 74 94.99 15.22 -2.18
N THR A 75 95.29 13.93 -2.39
CA THR A 75 96.24 13.09 -3.21
C THR A 75 95.79 11.60 -3.09
N THR A 76 96.24 10.55 -3.79
CA THR A 76 97.32 10.28 -4.79
C THR A 76 96.99 9.01 -5.61
N ASP A 77 97.33 9.02 -6.90
CA ASP A 77 97.86 7.98 -7.84
C ASP A 77 97.51 6.46 -7.81
N PRO A 78 97.54 5.75 -8.97
CA PRO A 78 96.99 4.39 -9.15
C PRO A 78 98.01 3.26 -9.49
N THR A 79 97.55 2.02 -9.30
CA THR A 79 97.90 0.79 -10.07
C THR A 79 96.66 -0.12 -9.95
N ASP A 80 96.22 -0.88 -10.94
CA ASP A 80 97.01 -1.84 -11.72
C ASP A 80 96.41 -2.07 -13.11
N ALA A 81 97.26 -2.45 -14.07
CA ALA A 81 96.86 -2.88 -15.40
C ALA A 81 97.74 -4.07 -15.79
N THR A 82 97.18 -5.27 -15.69
CA THR A 82 97.80 -6.49 -16.22
C THR A 82 96.90 -7.09 -17.30
N THR A 83 97.38 -7.06 -18.54
CA THR A 83 96.86 -7.88 -19.62
C THR A 83 97.42 -9.29 -19.47
N ASP A 84 96.56 -10.30 -19.29
CA ASP A 84 96.94 -11.68 -19.60
C ASP A 84 95.81 -12.35 -20.40
N SER A 85 96.15 -12.77 -21.62
CA SER A 85 95.23 -13.41 -22.54
C SER A 85 95.55 -14.90 -22.60
N THR A 86 94.83 -15.70 -21.81
CA THR A 86 94.83 -17.15 -21.93
C THR A 86 93.43 -17.65 -22.32
N GLU A 87 93.28 -18.02 -23.59
CA GLU A 87 92.17 -18.84 -24.06
C GLU A 87 92.17 -20.16 -23.27
N THR A 88 91.13 -20.42 -22.49
CA THR A 88 90.80 -21.74 -21.93
C THR A 88 89.30 -21.77 -21.69
N ASP A 89 88.63 -22.76 -22.30
CA ASP A 89 87.19 -23.04 -22.27
C ASP A 89 86.50 -22.71 -20.92
N GLY A 90 86.12 -21.45 -20.76
CA GLY A 90 85.75 -20.86 -19.48
C GLY A 90 84.83 -19.68 -19.71
N CYS A 91 83.55 -19.99 -19.90
CA CYS A 91 82.48 -19.01 -20.00
C CYS A 91 82.55 -18.08 -18.77
N PRO A 92 82.80 -16.77 -18.94
CA PRO A 92 83.01 -15.86 -17.81
C PRO A 92 81.78 -15.83 -16.90
N GLU A 93 81.99 -15.93 -15.58
CA GLU A 93 80.91 -15.83 -14.60
C GLU A 93 80.09 -14.55 -14.85
N GLY A 94 78.80 -14.71 -15.13
CA GLY A 94 77.87 -13.61 -15.42
C GLY A 94 77.49 -13.39 -16.89
N GLN A 95 78.19 -13.95 -17.87
CA GLN A 95 77.88 -13.75 -19.30
C GLN A 95 76.78 -14.69 -19.84
N LEU A 96 76.18 -14.33 -20.98
CA LEU A 96 75.13 -15.12 -21.63
C LEU A 96 75.59 -16.56 -21.94
N GLU A 97 74.77 -17.54 -21.56
CA GLU A 97 75.06 -18.99 -21.57
C GLU A 97 76.20 -19.44 -20.63
N CYS A 98 76.69 -18.57 -19.73
CA CYS A 98 77.74 -18.87 -18.75
C CYS A 98 77.21 -19.10 -17.33
N PRO A 99 78.00 -19.71 -16.43
CA PRO A 99 77.62 -19.86 -15.02
C PRO A 99 77.34 -18.51 -14.36
N CYS A 100 76.38 -18.47 -13.43
CA CYS A 100 76.11 -17.26 -12.67
C CYS A 100 77.29 -16.86 -11.78
N GLY A 101 77.50 -15.55 -11.64
CA GLY A 101 78.45 -14.99 -10.69
C GLY A 101 77.99 -15.11 -9.23
N PRO A 102 78.87 -14.76 -8.28
CA PRO A 102 78.56 -14.81 -6.85
C PRO A 102 77.25 -14.07 -6.52
N MET A 103 76.44 -14.66 -5.65
CA MET A 103 75.08 -14.20 -5.32
C MET A 103 74.05 -14.28 -6.48
N ALA A 104 74.24 -15.20 -7.43
CA ALA A 104 73.36 -15.37 -8.60
C ALA A 104 73.28 -14.10 -9.47
N SER A 105 74.44 -13.45 -9.67
CA SER A 105 74.57 -12.24 -10.49
C SER A 105 74.93 -12.57 -11.93
N CYS A 106 74.44 -11.74 -12.87
CA CYS A 106 74.76 -11.78 -14.29
C CYS A 106 75.04 -10.36 -14.80
N ASP A 107 75.64 -10.24 -15.99
CA ASP A 107 75.85 -8.97 -16.68
C ASP A 107 74.51 -8.28 -17.03
N ASP A 108 74.52 -6.95 -17.22
CA ASP A 108 73.32 -6.14 -17.43
C ASP A 108 72.41 -6.70 -18.54
N GLY A 109 71.15 -7.01 -18.18
CA GLY A 109 70.15 -7.58 -19.10
C GLY A 109 70.09 -9.11 -19.13
N LEU A 110 70.80 -9.79 -18.22
CA LEU A 110 70.75 -11.25 -18.04
C LEU A 110 70.19 -11.62 -16.66
N VAL A 111 69.53 -12.77 -16.56
CA VAL A 111 69.03 -13.33 -15.28
C VAL A 111 69.68 -14.69 -15.00
N CYS A 112 69.93 -14.97 -13.72
CA CYS A 112 70.47 -16.25 -13.30
C CYS A 112 69.34 -17.28 -13.13
N GLU A 113 69.25 -18.25 -14.04
CA GLU A 113 68.33 -19.37 -13.96
C GLU A 113 69.10 -20.70 -14.01
N ALA A 114 68.81 -21.61 -13.09
CA ALA A 114 69.46 -22.94 -13.00
C ALA A 114 71.00 -22.90 -13.03
N ASP A 115 71.60 -21.94 -12.31
CA ASP A 115 73.05 -21.63 -12.28
C ASP A 115 73.66 -21.18 -13.63
N VAL A 116 72.84 -20.78 -14.61
CA VAL A 116 73.27 -20.21 -15.91
C VAL A 116 72.64 -18.84 -16.14
N CYS A 117 73.40 -17.90 -16.69
CA CYS A 117 72.90 -16.60 -17.12
C CYS A 117 72.23 -16.69 -18.49
N VAL A 118 70.91 -16.53 -18.51
CA VAL A 118 70.07 -16.47 -19.71
C VAL A 118 69.66 -15.02 -20.00
N PRO A 119 69.14 -14.67 -21.19
CA PRO A 119 68.55 -13.35 -21.42
C PRO A 119 67.52 -13.06 -20.31
N GLY A 120 67.56 -11.85 -19.75
CA GLY A 120 66.45 -11.41 -18.92
C GLY A 120 65.21 -11.29 -19.78
N ALA A 121 64.08 -11.80 -19.29
CA ALA A 121 62.80 -11.79 -19.97
C ALA A 121 62.52 -10.44 -20.68
N ILE A 122 62.36 -10.49 -22.01
CA ILE A 122 62.18 -9.30 -22.84
C ILE A 122 60.70 -9.20 -23.21
N CYS A 123 59.96 -8.48 -22.38
CA CYS A 123 58.55 -8.27 -22.65
C CYS A 123 58.31 -7.63 -24.03
N GLY A 124 57.38 -8.23 -24.77
CA GLY A 124 56.94 -7.81 -26.09
C GLY A 124 57.74 -8.38 -27.26
N ASP A 125 58.39 -9.55 -27.10
CA ASP A 125 59.22 -10.15 -28.15
C ASP A 125 58.56 -11.31 -28.93
N GLY A 126 57.45 -11.84 -28.40
CA GLY A 126 56.65 -12.92 -28.97
C GLY A 126 56.90 -14.29 -28.33
N ALA A 127 57.75 -14.39 -27.31
CA ALA A 127 58.02 -15.59 -26.53
C ALA A 127 57.62 -15.38 -25.06
N LEU A 128 57.06 -16.42 -24.44
CA LEU A 128 56.78 -16.43 -23.00
C LEU A 128 58.03 -16.89 -22.24
N ASP A 129 58.78 -15.94 -21.70
CA ASP A 129 60.05 -16.19 -21.02
C ASP A 129 59.88 -16.53 -19.51
N PRO A 130 60.90 -17.16 -18.88
CA PRO A 130 60.88 -17.49 -17.46
C PRO A 130 60.76 -16.27 -16.54
N GLY A 131 59.56 -16.05 -16.01
CA GLY A 131 59.24 -14.92 -15.11
C GLY A 131 58.06 -14.07 -15.58
N GLU A 132 57.66 -14.22 -16.84
CA GLU A 132 56.53 -13.52 -17.43
C GLU A 132 55.20 -14.23 -17.15
N GLY A 133 54.12 -13.45 -17.01
CA GLY A 133 52.75 -13.95 -16.93
C GLY A 133 52.09 -14.14 -18.30
N CYS A 134 52.57 -13.42 -19.31
CA CYS A 134 52.11 -13.39 -20.69
C CYS A 134 53.21 -12.78 -21.57
N ASP A 135 53.08 -12.93 -22.89
CA ASP A 135 53.72 -12.11 -23.92
C ASP A 135 52.85 -12.19 -25.19
N ASP A 136 52.58 -11.07 -25.86
CA ASP A 136 51.80 -10.99 -27.10
C ASP A 136 52.59 -10.43 -28.31
N GLY A 137 53.90 -10.21 -28.14
CA GLY A 137 54.80 -9.72 -29.18
C GLY A 137 54.84 -8.21 -29.36
N ASN A 138 54.36 -7.42 -28.38
CA ASN A 138 54.56 -5.97 -28.36
C ASN A 138 54.51 -5.33 -26.95
N LEU A 139 54.50 -3.99 -26.88
CA LEU A 139 54.53 -3.20 -25.63
C LEU A 139 53.42 -2.13 -25.60
N ASP A 140 52.40 -2.26 -26.44
CA ASP A 140 51.13 -1.59 -26.23
C ASP A 140 50.40 -2.29 -25.05
N GLY A 141 49.18 -1.86 -24.72
CA GLY A 141 48.38 -2.49 -23.67
C GLY A 141 46.91 -2.44 -24.03
N GLY A 142 46.13 -3.36 -23.46
CA GLY A 142 44.76 -3.66 -23.85
C GLY A 142 44.65 -4.65 -25.01
N ASP A 143 45.70 -5.41 -25.34
CA ASP A 143 45.72 -6.42 -26.40
C ASP A 143 46.08 -7.85 -25.96
N GLY A 144 46.31 -8.06 -24.65
CA GLY A 144 46.41 -9.38 -24.02
C GLY A 144 47.54 -9.51 -23.02
N CYS A 145 48.52 -8.59 -23.04
CA CYS A 145 49.64 -8.58 -22.11
C CYS A 145 50.10 -7.15 -21.78
N SER A 146 50.35 -6.86 -20.50
CA SER A 146 50.79 -5.52 -20.12
C SER A 146 52.21 -5.22 -20.62
N PRO A 147 52.61 -3.94 -20.76
CA PRO A 147 54.00 -3.53 -21.08
C PRO A 147 55.05 -3.94 -20.03
N THR A 148 54.67 -4.71 -18.99
CA THR A 148 55.53 -5.28 -17.96
C THR A 148 55.41 -6.80 -17.85
N CYS A 149 54.78 -7.43 -18.83
CA CYS A 149 54.52 -8.86 -18.96
C CYS A 149 53.82 -9.48 -17.74
N THR A 150 52.87 -8.71 -17.21
CA THR A 150 51.84 -9.18 -16.29
C THR A 150 50.56 -9.40 -17.08
N LEU A 151 49.82 -10.46 -16.76
CA LEU A 151 48.49 -10.65 -17.34
C LEU A 151 47.62 -9.43 -17.02
N GLU A 152 46.95 -8.95 -18.06
CA GLU A 152 46.03 -7.81 -18.01
C GLU A 152 44.82 -8.12 -17.13
N SER A 153 44.27 -7.08 -16.49
CA SER A 153 43.24 -7.23 -15.48
C SER A 153 42.56 -5.91 -15.15
N CYS A 154 41.23 -5.94 -15.21
CA CYS A 154 40.30 -4.95 -14.71
C CYS A 154 40.78 -4.12 -13.51
N GLY A 155 40.55 -2.82 -13.62
CA GLY A 155 40.87 -1.80 -12.62
C GLY A 155 42.18 -1.07 -12.90
N ASN A 156 42.74 -1.19 -14.10
CA ASN A 156 44.04 -0.60 -14.47
C ASN A 156 43.92 0.70 -15.29
N GLY A 157 42.70 1.06 -15.72
CA GLY A 157 42.40 2.24 -16.53
C GLY A 157 42.61 2.07 -18.04
N ILE A 158 42.76 0.83 -18.51
CA ILE A 158 42.88 0.42 -19.92
C ILE A 158 41.82 -0.66 -20.14
N THR A 159 41.02 -0.55 -21.20
CA THR A 159 39.98 -1.55 -21.48
C THR A 159 40.60 -2.77 -22.17
N ASP A 160 40.78 -3.84 -21.41
CA ASP A 160 41.50 -5.04 -21.82
C ASP A 160 40.60 -6.06 -22.59
N PRO A 161 41.17 -7.09 -23.26
CA PRO A 161 40.40 -8.03 -24.08
C PRO A 161 39.43 -8.92 -23.27
N GLY A 162 38.20 -8.45 -23.13
CA GLY A 162 37.13 -9.12 -22.38
C GLY A 162 36.24 -8.14 -21.61
N GLU A 163 36.71 -6.91 -21.46
CA GLU A 163 36.08 -5.86 -20.66
C GLU A 163 35.13 -5.00 -21.51
N ALA A 164 34.11 -4.43 -20.86
CA ALA A 164 33.16 -3.52 -21.51
C ALA A 164 33.57 -2.04 -21.39
N CYS A 165 34.41 -1.75 -20.40
CA CYS A 165 34.97 -0.47 -19.96
C CYS A 165 36.04 -0.75 -18.88
N ASP A 166 36.94 0.20 -18.62
CA ASP A 166 37.78 0.26 -17.41
C ASP A 166 38.11 1.74 -17.14
N ASP A 167 37.71 2.25 -15.98
CA ASP A 167 38.02 3.58 -15.42
C ASP A 167 38.87 3.51 -14.14
N GLY A 168 39.31 2.30 -13.75
CA GLY A 168 40.01 1.97 -12.53
C GLY A 168 39.08 1.40 -11.44
N MET A 169 39.66 0.78 -10.42
CA MET A 169 38.92 0.42 -9.20
C MET A 169 38.83 1.65 -8.27
N ASP A 170 37.85 2.51 -8.48
CA ASP A 170 37.63 3.72 -7.67
C ASP A 170 36.55 3.55 -6.59
N GLY A 171 35.73 2.48 -6.67
CA GLY A 171 34.67 2.15 -5.73
C GLY A 171 33.30 2.75 -6.05
N ASP A 172 33.17 3.53 -7.13
CA ASP A 172 31.88 3.87 -7.73
C ASP A 172 31.46 2.77 -8.73
N ASN A 173 30.16 2.53 -8.85
CA ASN A 173 29.59 1.52 -9.74
C ASN A 173 28.36 2.09 -10.50
N ASP A 174 28.19 3.42 -10.51
CA ASP A 174 27.07 4.15 -11.13
C ASP A 174 27.54 5.34 -12.00
N ASP A 175 28.84 5.40 -12.35
CA ASP A 175 29.44 6.51 -13.10
C ASP A 175 29.65 6.22 -14.61
N GLY A 176 29.68 4.95 -15.01
CA GLY A 176 29.78 4.51 -16.40
C GLY A 176 30.43 3.14 -16.58
N CYS A 177 31.24 2.71 -15.61
CA CYS A 177 31.67 1.34 -15.45
C CYS A 177 31.33 0.83 -14.03
N THR A 178 31.84 -0.36 -13.71
CA THR A 178 31.80 -0.99 -12.39
C THR A 178 33.20 -1.47 -12.07
N ASP A 179 33.52 -1.69 -10.79
CA ASP A 179 34.80 -2.29 -10.35
C ASP A 179 35.04 -3.72 -10.93
N LEU A 180 34.09 -4.26 -11.69
CA LEU A 180 34.14 -5.53 -12.41
C LEU A 180 34.35 -5.37 -13.93
N CYS A 181 34.61 -4.15 -14.41
CA CYS A 181 34.82 -3.80 -15.82
C CYS A 181 33.66 -4.20 -16.75
N ALA A 182 32.48 -4.28 -16.14
CA ALA A 182 31.18 -4.40 -16.78
C ALA A 182 30.48 -3.03 -16.79
N LYS A 183 29.60 -2.82 -17.76
CA LYS A 183 28.75 -1.62 -17.74
C LYS A 183 27.63 -1.81 -16.72
N PRO A 184 27.27 -0.76 -15.95
CA PRO A 184 26.10 -0.75 -15.09
C PRO A 184 24.87 -1.36 -15.78
N SER A 185 24.28 -2.39 -15.15
CA SER A 185 23.01 -2.95 -15.60
C SER A 185 22.26 -3.74 -14.51
N CYS A 186 20.98 -3.40 -14.33
CA CYS A 186 19.98 -4.19 -13.62
C CYS A 186 20.18 -5.71 -13.68
N GLY A 187 20.35 -6.32 -12.51
CA GLY A 187 20.66 -7.73 -12.26
C GLY A 187 22.13 -8.02 -11.96
N ASP A 188 23.00 -7.00 -11.87
CA ASP A 188 24.43 -7.17 -11.56
C ASP A 188 24.77 -7.14 -10.05
N GLY A 189 23.83 -6.71 -9.20
CA GLY A 189 23.99 -6.63 -7.75
C GLY A 189 24.31 -5.23 -7.20
N PHE A 190 24.36 -4.19 -8.06
CA PHE A 190 24.61 -2.81 -7.67
C PHE A 190 23.40 -1.92 -8.03
N VAL A 191 22.93 -1.10 -7.08
CA VAL A 191 21.79 -0.19 -7.34
C VAL A 191 22.27 1.07 -8.05
N GLN A 192 21.93 1.20 -9.33
CA GLN A 192 22.44 2.27 -10.21
C GLN A 192 21.40 3.39 -10.37
N GLN A 193 21.56 4.47 -9.60
CA GLN A 193 20.62 5.61 -9.62
C GLN A 193 20.69 6.40 -10.92
N SER A 194 21.83 6.41 -11.62
CA SER A 194 21.96 7.04 -12.94
C SER A 194 21.08 6.38 -14.01
N LEU A 195 20.82 5.07 -13.86
CA LEU A 195 19.93 4.28 -14.73
C LEU A 195 18.46 4.29 -14.25
N GLY A 196 18.18 4.82 -13.06
CA GLY A 196 16.84 4.94 -12.49
C GLY A 196 16.39 3.72 -11.68
N GLU A 197 17.33 2.92 -11.19
CA GLU A 197 17.06 1.72 -10.39
C GLU A 197 16.68 2.08 -8.95
N ALA A 198 15.71 1.35 -8.40
CA ALA A 198 15.21 1.51 -7.04
C ALA A 198 15.66 0.37 -6.10
N CYS A 199 16.18 -0.71 -6.67
CA CYS A 199 16.67 -1.91 -6.00
C CYS A 199 17.50 -2.74 -7.00
N ASP A 200 18.38 -3.60 -6.50
CA ASP A 200 19.05 -4.63 -7.28
C ASP A 200 19.45 -5.78 -6.35
N ASP A 201 18.70 -6.89 -6.43
CA ASP A 201 19.01 -8.16 -5.74
C ASP A 201 19.89 -9.08 -6.61
N GLY A 202 20.50 -8.54 -7.67
CA GLY A 202 21.34 -9.24 -8.63
C GLY A 202 20.58 -10.33 -9.40
N PRO A 203 21.17 -11.53 -9.55
CA PRO A 203 20.50 -12.70 -10.13
C PRO A 203 19.23 -13.17 -9.39
N GLN A 204 18.89 -12.59 -8.22
CA GLN A 204 17.67 -12.88 -7.48
C GLN A 204 16.49 -11.96 -7.84
N ASN A 205 16.69 -10.91 -8.66
CA ASN A 205 15.62 -10.07 -9.20
C ASN A 205 14.51 -10.94 -9.83
N ASN A 206 13.25 -10.63 -9.50
CA ASN A 206 12.10 -11.46 -9.88
C ASN A 206 10.82 -10.62 -9.86
N ASP A 207 10.02 -10.68 -10.92
CA ASP A 207 8.73 -9.98 -10.99
C ASP A 207 7.71 -10.41 -9.92
N GLY A 208 7.96 -11.49 -9.17
CA GLY A 208 7.18 -11.89 -8.00
C GLY A 208 7.82 -11.59 -6.63
N ALA A 209 8.85 -10.76 -6.57
CA ALA A 209 9.59 -10.40 -5.35
C ALA A 209 9.74 -8.88 -5.20
N ALA A 210 10.26 -8.43 -4.06
CA ALA A 210 10.41 -7.01 -3.72
C ALA A 210 11.20 -6.20 -4.76
N CYS A 211 12.19 -6.82 -5.43
CA CYS A 211 12.88 -6.25 -6.58
C CYS A 211 12.52 -6.98 -7.88
N THR A 212 11.90 -6.26 -8.81
CA THR A 212 11.42 -6.82 -10.08
C THR A 212 12.54 -7.01 -11.10
N LEU A 213 12.29 -7.73 -12.20
CA LEU A 213 13.27 -7.94 -13.29
C LEU A 213 13.65 -6.65 -14.05
N ALA A 214 13.07 -5.50 -13.68
CA ALA A 214 13.37 -4.18 -14.22
C ALA A 214 13.98 -3.23 -13.17
N CYS A 215 14.43 -3.76 -12.02
CA CYS A 215 15.04 -3.00 -10.92
C CYS A 215 14.15 -1.87 -10.36
N ALA A 216 12.85 -1.98 -10.59
CA ALA A 216 11.82 -1.28 -9.87
C ALA A 216 11.40 -2.10 -8.64
N GLN A 217 11.12 -1.41 -7.54
CA GLN A 217 10.45 -2.03 -6.39
C GLN A 217 9.06 -2.50 -6.80
N ALA A 218 8.65 -3.67 -6.33
CA ALA A 218 7.28 -4.15 -6.49
C ALA A 218 6.30 -3.25 -5.73
N SER A 219 5.12 -3.03 -6.31
CA SER A 219 4.06 -2.25 -5.67
C SER A 219 2.69 -2.58 -6.22
N CYS A 220 1.73 -2.80 -5.33
CA CYS A 220 0.32 -2.96 -5.65
C CYS A 220 -0.20 -1.99 -6.73
N GLY A 221 -0.76 -2.56 -7.79
CA GLY A 221 -1.24 -1.90 -8.99
C GLY A 221 -0.20 -1.75 -10.11
N ASP A 222 0.95 -2.43 -10.04
CA ASP A 222 2.00 -2.35 -11.08
C ASP A 222 1.85 -3.38 -12.22
N GLY A 223 0.95 -4.36 -12.05
CA GLY A 223 0.67 -5.45 -12.98
C GLY A 223 1.41 -6.75 -12.68
N LYS A 224 2.10 -6.84 -11.53
CA LYS A 224 2.89 -8.00 -11.11
C LYS A 224 2.54 -8.39 -9.66
N LEU A 225 2.32 -9.68 -9.43
CA LEU A 225 1.95 -10.19 -8.12
C LEU A 225 3.17 -10.32 -7.19
N TRP A 226 3.29 -9.49 -6.15
CA TRP A 226 4.32 -9.66 -5.12
C TRP A 226 3.99 -10.85 -4.21
N VAL A 227 4.62 -12.00 -4.48
CA VAL A 227 4.30 -13.28 -3.83
C VAL A 227 4.59 -13.23 -2.32
N GLY A 228 3.53 -13.28 -1.52
CA GLY A 228 3.58 -13.38 -0.07
C GLY A 228 3.36 -12.07 0.67
N GLU A 229 3.36 -10.94 -0.03
CA GLU A 229 2.89 -9.63 0.48
C GLU A 229 1.49 -9.31 -0.06
N GLU A 230 1.21 -9.71 -1.32
CA GLU A 230 -0.03 -9.44 -2.04
C GLU A 230 -0.78 -10.74 -2.42
N GLU A 231 -2.10 -10.69 -2.48
CA GLU A 231 -2.96 -11.82 -2.88
C GLU A 231 -3.29 -11.79 -4.38
N CYS A 232 -3.35 -10.59 -4.96
CA CYS A 232 -3.60 -10.32 -6.36
C CYS A 232 -2.88 -9.04 -6.79
N ASP A 233 -2.63 -8.89 -8.09
CA ASP A 233 -2.36 -7.60 -8.72
C ASP A 233 -2.96 -7.65 -10.13
N ASP A 234 -3.67 -6.59 -10.53
CA ASP A 234 -4.31 -6.49 -11.84
C ASP A 234 -3.87 -5.24 -12.65
N GLY A 235 -2.87 -4.51 -12.15
CA GLY A 235 -2.30 -3.31 -12.76
C GLY A 235 -3.13 -2.04 -12.58
N ASN A 236 -4.06 -2.01 -11.62
CA ASN A 236 -4.92 -0.85 -11.40
C ASN A 236 -5.27 -0.61 -9.91
N GLY A 237 -6.15 0.36 -9.63
CA GLY A 237 -6.55 0.77 -8.28
C GLY A 237 -8.07 0.96 -8.15
N VAL A 238 -8.85 0.06 -8.74
CA VAL A 238 -10.32 0.10 -8.79
C VAL A 238 -10.90 -1.03 -7.93
N ASN A 239 -11.44 -0.68 -6.77
CA ASN A 239 -12.01 -1.64 -5.84
C ASN A 239 -13.32 -2.31 -6.30
N THR A 240 -13.70 -2.22 -7.58
CA THR A 240 -14.95 -2.79 -8.11
C THR A 240 -14.74 -3.94 -9.08
N ASP A 241 -13.52 -4.47 -9.17
CA ASP A 241 -13.20 -5.69 -9.91
C ASP A 241 -12.67 -6.78 -8.95
N ALA A 242 -11.83 -7.70 -9.44
CA ALA A 242 -11.39 -8.87 -8.68
C ALA A 242 -10.22 -8.59 -7.73
N CYS A 243 -9.57 -7.43 -7.85
CA CYS A 243 -8.43 -7.05 -7.02
C CYS A 243 -8.62 -5.65 -6.44
N LEU A 244 -8.62 -5.54 -5.12
CA LEU A 244 -8.75 -4.24 -4.47
C LEU A 244 -7.47 -3.42 -4.69
N ALA A 245 -7.55 -2.09 -4.60
CA ALA A 245 -6.38 -1.19 -4.60
C ALA A 245 -5.45 -1.36 -3.37
N SER A 246 -5.74 -2.33 -2.50
CA SER A 246 -4.88 -2.81 -1.42
C SER A 246 -4.26 -4.19 -1.71
N CYS A 247 -4.43 -4.72 -2.93
CA CYS A 247 -3.95 -6.02 -3.40
C CYS A 247 -4.38 -7.24 -2.55
N ALA A 248 -5.53 -7.08 -1.88
CA ALA A 248 -6.33 -8.17 -1.36
C ALA A 248 -7.33 -8.61 -2.44
N ALA A 249 -7.62 -9.91 -2.51
CA ALA A 249 -8.64 -10.41 -3.43
C ALA A 249 -10.02 -9.91 -3.01
N ALA A 250 -10.83 -9.43 -3.98
CA ALA A 250 -12.17 -8.95 -3.69
C ALA A 250 -13.05 -10.08 -3.14
N SER A 251 -13.79 -9.80 -2.07
CA SER A 251 -14.62 -10.78 -1.38
C SER A 251 -15.71 -10.16 -0.52
N CYS A 252 -16.92 -10.70 -0.66
CA CYS A 252 -18.08 -10.36 0.15
C CYS A 252 -17.80 -10.13 1.65
N GLY A 253 -18.09 -8.91 2.10
CA GLY A 253 -17.82 -8.36 3.43
C GLY A 253 -16.57 -7.48 3.50
N ASP A 254 -15.89 -7.15 2.39
CA ASP A 254 -14.67 -6.33 2.38
C ASP A 254 -14.91 -4.81 2.35
N GLY A 255 -16.14 -4.38 2.08
CA GLY A 255 -16.55 -2.97 1.99
C GLY A 255 -16.63 -2.42 0.57
N PHE A 256 -16.35 -3.23 -0.46
CA PHE A 256 -16.40 -2.84 -1.87
C PHE A 256 -17.18 -3.85 -2.72
N VAL A 257 -17.87 -3.37 -3.76
CA VAL A 257 -18.76 -4.22 -4.58
C VAL A 257 -18.00 -4.79 -5.78
N TRP A 258 -17.76 -6.10 -5.82
CA TRP A 258 -17.18 -6.76 -6.97
C TRP A 258 -18.16 -6.81 -8.16
N SER A 259 -17.94 -5.94 -9.15
CA SER A 259 -18.87 -5.72 -10.26
C SER A 259 -19.12 -6.99 -11.09
N GLY A 260 -20.35 -7.49 -11.03
CA GLY A 260 -20.79 -8.67 -11.79
C GLY A 260 -20.49 -10.01 -11.13
N GLN A 261 -19.94 -10.03 -9.90
CA GLN A 261 -20.06 -11.18 -8.97
C GLN A 261 -21.04 -10.87 -7.84
N GLU A 262 -21.07 -9.62 -7.38
CA GLU A 262 -21.82 -9.18 -6.20
C GLU A 262 -22.86 -8.12 -6.56
N GLU A 263 -23.98 -8.12 -5.84
CA GLU A 263 -25.08 -7.15 -5.99
C GLU A 263 -24.96 -6.00 -4.99
N CYS A 264 -24.29 -6.25 -3.86
CA CYS A 264 -24.02 -5.32 -2.77
C CYS A 264 -22.78 -5.79 -2.00
N ASP A 265 -22.20 -4.88 -1.24
CA ASP A 265 -21.27 -5.13 -0.14
C ASP A 265 -21.44 -3.99 0.87
N ASP A 266 -21.48 -4.29 2.15
CA ASP A 266 -21.61 -3.30 3.24
C ASP A 266 -20.51 -3.41 4.31
N GLY A 267 -19.44 -4.16 4.02
CA GLY A 267 -18.28 -4.34 4.88
C GLY A 267 -18.57 -5.13 6.15
N ASN A 268 -19.65 -5.93 6.18
CA ASN A 268 -20.11 -6.56 7.40
C ASN A 268 -20.66 -8.00 7.19
N GLY A 269 -20.99 -8.69 8.29
CA GLY A 269 -21.41 -10.10 8.31
C GLY A 269 -22.79 -10.33 8.94
N VAL A 270 -23.68 -9.34 8.89
CA VAL A 270 -25.01 -9.35 9.48
C VAL A 270 -26.06 -9.64 8.42
N ASN A 271 -26.46 -10.91 8.35
CA ASN A 271 -27.27 -11.45 7.25
C ASN A 271 -28.76 -11.00 7.24
N ASN A 272 -29.09 -9.85 7.83
CA ASN A 272 -30.46 -9.36 8.02
C ASN A 272 -30.60 -7.82 7.93
N ASP A 273 -29.63 -7.15 7.31
CA ASP A 273 -29.74 -5.75 6.89
C ASP A 273 -29.99 -5.67 5.36
N LEU A 274 -29.35 -4.73 4.64
CA LEU A 274 -29.55 -4.54 3.20
C LEU A 274 -28.72 -5.49 2.35
N CYS A 275 -27.61 -6.04 2.86
CA CYS A 275 -26.78 -6.99 2.14
C CYS A 275 -26.76 -8.34 2.84
N SER A 276 -26.67 -9.42 2.07
CA SER A 276 -26.48 -10.75 2.67
C SER A 276 -24.99 -11.03 2.86
N ASN A 277 -24.67 -11.96 3.77
CA ASN A 277 -23.34 -12.57 3.87
C ASN A 277 -22.96 -13.42 2.63
N THR A 278 -23.77 -13.38 1.57
CA THR A 278 -23.54 -13.97 0.26
C THR A 278 -23.57 -12.92 -0.85
N CYS A 279 -23.54 -11.63 -0.50
CA CYS A 279 -23.50 -10.45 -1.36
C CYS A 279 -24.54 -10.41 -2.48
N THR A 280 -25.66 -11.10 -2.25
CA THR A 280 -26.95 -10.77 -2.84
C THR A 280 -27.62 -9.70 -1.99
N LEU A 281 -28.40 -8.82 -2.62
CA LEU A 281 -29.24 -7.90 -1.87
C LEU A 281 -30.24 -8.71 -1.02
N ASN A 282 -30.28 -8.43 0.28
CA ASN A 282 -31.32 -8.98 1.13
C ASN A 282 -32.62 -8.23 0.81
N GLU A 283 -33.71 -8.95 0.52
CA GLU A 283 -35.03 -8.35 0.24
C GLU A 283 -35.68 -7.75 1.51
N MET A 284 -35.06 -6.69 2.05
CA MET A 284 -35.77 -5.56 2.65
C MET A 284 -36.06 -4.45 1.61
N GLY A 285 -35.82 -4.72 0.32
CA GLY A 285 -36.45 -4.06 -0.83
C GLY A 285 -37.73 -4.78 -1.27
N GLY A 286 -38.61 -5.08 -0.31
CA GLY A 286 -39.75 -5.99 -0.45
C GLY A 286 -41.06 -5.36 0.02
N GLU A 287 -41.28 -4.10 -0.38
CA GLU A 287 -42.21 -3.12 0.19
C GLU A 287 -41.69 -2.47 1.49
N ASP A 288 -41.74 -1.14 1.53
CA ASP A 288 -41.72 -0.27 2.72
C ASP A 288 -42.60 -0.94 3.80
N PRO A 289 -42.27 -0.88 5.11
CA PRO A 289 -43.12 -1.42 6.17
C PRO A 289 -44.63 -1.14 6.02
N CYS A 290 -45.01 -0.04 5.37
CA CYS A 290 -46.39 0.35 5.06
C CYS A 290 -47.00 -0.22 3.76
N GLY A 291 -46.31 -1.07 3.00
CA GLY A 291 -46.78 -1.70 1.76
C GLY A 291 -46.56 -0.86 0.49
N PHE A 292 -45.50 -0.05 0.42
CA PHE A 292 -45.16 0.74 -0.77
C PHE A 292 -43.92 0.18 -1.45
N ALA A 293 -43.93 -0.02 -2.77
CA ALA A 293 -42.76 -0.53 -3.50
C ALA A 293 -41.56 0.44 -3.40
N ASP A 294 -40.39 -0.06 -3.01
CA ASP A 294 -39.18 0.75 -2.78
C ASP A 294 -38.39 1.07 -4.07
N ASP A 295 -38.61 0.30 -5.14
CA ASP A 295 -37.78 0.26 -6.37
C ASP A 295 -37.73 1.53 -7.23
N ASP A 296 -38.48 2.58 -6.89
CA ASP A 296 -38.54 3.83 -7.67
C ASP A 296 -38.27 5.11 -6.86
N GLY A 297 -37.95 5.01 -5.57
CA GLY A 297 -38.04 6.12 -4.63
C GLY A 297 -36.71 6.69 -4.12
N VAL A 298 -36.67 8.02 -3.98
CA VAL A 298 -35.67 8.70 -3.13
C VAL A 298 -36.27 8.88 -1.74
N TRP A 299 -35.62 8.34 -0.72
CA TRP A 299 -36.17 8.24 0.64
C TRP A 299 -35.26 8.78 1.73
N ILE A 300 -35.89 9.14 2.85
CA ILE A 300 -35.25 9.51 4.11
C ILE A 300 -35.96 8.82 5.26
N ASP A 301 -35.19 8.25 6.17
CA ASP A 301 -35.65 7.50 7.33
C ASP A 301 -35.13 8.15 8.62
N ILE A 302 -35.93 8.09 9.68
CA ILE A 302 -35.68 8.65 11.00
C ILE A 302 -36.00 7.56 12.02
N ASP A 303 -35.05 7.17 12.86
CA ASP A 303 -35.25 6.13 13.88
C ASP A 303 -35.05 6.66 15.31
N TYR A 304 -35.95 6.26 16.21
CA TYR A 304 -35.95 6.58 17.63
C TYR A 304 -35.39 5.47 18.52
N GLU A 305 -35.04 4.30 18.00
CA GLU A 305 -34.57 3.15 18.78
C GLU A 305 -33.42 3.51 19.73
N ASP A 306 -32.42 4.26 19.24
CA ASP A 306 -31.31 4.75 20.06
C ASP A 306 -31.43 6.18 20.61
N ALA A 307 -32.39 6.95 20.12
CA ALA A 307 -32.59 8.36 20.47
C ALA A 307 -32.69 8.67 21.99
N PHE A 308 -32.09 9.80 22.38
CA PHE A 308 -32.22 10.35 23.75
C PHE A 308 -33.25 11.47 23.87
N THR A 309 -33.55 12.17 22.76
CA THR A 309 -34.52 13.28 22.72
C THR A 309 -35.28 13.26 21.41
N VAL A 310 -36.49 13.83 21.39
CA VAL A 310 -37.36 13.80 20.20
C VAL A 310 -36.74 14.55 19.01
N THR A 311 -35.85 15.51 19.28
CA THR A 311 -35.14 16.33 18.28
C THR A 311 -33.75 15.80 17.90
N SER A 312 -33.36 14.63 18.43
CA SER A 312 -32.10 13.96 18.09
C SER A 312 -32.31 12.44 17.92
N PRO A 313 -33.15 12.03 16.95
CA PRO A 313 -33.14 10.66 16.43
C PRO A 313 -31.93 10.39 15.55
N ASP A 314 -31.68 9.12 15.28
CA ASP A 314 -30.80 8.68 14.21
C ASP A 314 -31.52 8.77 12.86
N TYR A 315 -30.79 8.75 11.76
CA TYR A 315 -31.35 8.89 10.42
C TYR A 315 -30.52 8.18 9.36
N SER A 316 -31.18 7.77 8.28
CA SER A 316 -30.56 7.26 7.06
C SER A 316 -31.32 7.78 5.84
N TYR A 317 -30.75 7.66 4.64
CA TYR A 317 -31.38 8.13 3.40
C TYR A 317 -30.83 7.36 2.20
N SER A 318 -31.62 7.30 1.12
CA SER A 318 -31.19 6.68 -0.13
C SER A 318 -30.00 7.44 -0.74
N PRO A 319 -28.99 6.74 -1.31
CA PRO A 319 -28.05 7.39 -2.21
C PRO A 319 -28.83 8.00 -3.38
N THR A 320 -28.47 9.24 -3.73
CA THR A 320 -29.16 10.01 -4.77
C THR A 320 -28.13 10.46 -5.80
N PRO A 321 -28.46 10.49 -7.12
CA PRO A 321 -27.48 10.82 -8.17
C PRO A 321 -26.84 12.22 -8.10
N ALA A 322 -27.20 13.06 -7.14
CA ALA A 322 -26.83 14.46 -7.05
C ALA A 322 -26.37 14.95 -5.66
N TRP A 323 -26.31 14.09 -4.63
CA TRP A 323 -26.04 14.54 -3.25
C TRP A 323 -24.89 13.75 -2.62
N GLN A 324 -23.66 14.10 -3.02
CA GLN A 324 -22.44 13.72 -2.31
C GLN A 324 -22.11 14.83 -1.29
N GLU A 325 -22.52 14.61 -0.04
CA GLU A 325 -22.46 15.60 1.05
C GLU A 325 -23.24 16.93 0.81
N PRO A 326 -23.49 17.76 1.85
CA PRO A 326 -24.87 18.21 2.05
C PRO A 326 -25.22 19.55 1.40
N GLU A 327 -25.60 19.53 0.12
CA GLU A 327 -26.42 20.60 -0.48
C GLU A 327 -27.80 20.75 0.20
N TRP A 328 -28.19 19.83 1.11
CA TRP A 328 -29.34 19.97 2.02
C TRP A 328 -29.13 21.12 3.04
N THR A 329 -27.95 21.76 3.04
CA THR A 329 -27.61 22.91 3.88
C THR A 329 -27.26 24.16 3.07
N PRO A 330 -27.73 25.35 3.51
CA PRO A 330 -26.92 26.55 3.44
C PRO A 330 -25.86 26.48 4.55
N THR A 331 -24.61 26.83 4.25
CA THR A 331 -23.50 26.96 5.23
C THR A 331 -23.66 28.15 6.20
N GLN A 332 -24.90 28.61 6.42
CA GLN A 332 -25.25 29.65 7.37
C GLN A 332 -26.23 29.10 8.41
N MET A 333 -25.79 29.17 9.67
CA MET A 333 -26.47 28.70 10.90
C MET A 333 -26.30 27.19 11.16
N GLY A 334 -25.36 26.86 12.04
CA GLY A 334 -24.97 25.49 12.39
C GLY A 334 -26.08 24.69 13.06
N TYR A 335 -26.89 24.05 12.23
CA TYR A 335 -27.87 23.02 12.59
C TYR A 335 -27.51 21.73 11.86
N PHE A 336 -27.71 20.59 12.52
CA PHE A 336 -27.60 19.27 11.92
C PHE A 336 -28.85 18.97 11.07
N TRP A 337 -28.68 18.21 9.99
CA TRP A 337 -29.71 17.88 9.01
C TRP A 337 -29.66 16.39 8.64
N PRO A 338 -30.80 15.71 8.36
CA PRO A 338 -32.18 16.20 8.43
C PRO A 338 -32.56 16.68 9.82
N LYS A 339 -33.46 17.66 9.89
CA LYS A 339 -33.77 18.34 11.14
C LYS A 339 -35.15 17.94 11.64
N VAL A 340 -35.17 17.25 12.78
CA VAL A 340 -36.40 16.88 13.48
C VAL A 340 -36.67 17.87 14.61
N VAL A 341 -37.90 18.38 14.70
CA VAL A 341 -38.30 19.42 15.65
C VAL A 341 -39.60 19.05 16.34
N ASP A 342 -39.60 19.13 17.67
CA ASP A 342 -40.83 19.24 18.46
C ASP A 342 -41.31 20.70 18.42
N LEU A 343 -42.35 20.97 17.61
CA LEU A 343 -42.81 22.34 17.41
C LEU A 343 -43.36 23.00 18.68
N TYR A 344 -43.82 22.21 19.65
CA TYR A 344 -44.52 22.70 20.83
C TYR A 344 -43.80 22.35 22.16
N ASN A 345 -42.63 21.69 22.09
CA ASN A 345 -41.86 21.20 23.24
C ASN A 345 -42.71 20.39 24.24
N ASN A 346 -43.52 19.47 23.72
CA ASN A 346 -44.52 18.70 24.47
C ASN A 346 -44.49 17.18 24.17
N MET A 347 -43.52 16.72 23.38
CA MET A 347 -43.26 15.30 23.14
C MET A 347 -42.18 14.77 24.09
N THR A 348 -42.10 13.45 24.22
CA THR A 348 -41.06 12.76 25.01
C THR A 348 -40.58 11.53 24.26
N VAL A 349 -39.34 11.10 24.52
CA VAL A 349 -38.89 9.75 24.16
C VAL A 349 -39.17 8.86 25.35
N ASP A 350 -40.10 7.92 25.20
CA ASP A 350 -40.54 7.02 26.25
C ASP A 350 -40.05 5.59 25.92
N ASN A 351 -39.62 4.84 26.93
CA ASN A 351 -39.31 3.41 26.78
C ASN A 351 -40.63 2.61 26.70
N ASP A 352 -40.83 1.89 25.60
CA ASP A 352 -42.02 1.09 25.34
C ASP A 352 -41.62 -0.37 25.02
N PRO A 353 -42.49 -1.39 25.20
CA PRO A 353 -42.16 -2.77 24.86
C PRO A 353 -41.81 -3.03 23.39
N ILE A 354 -42.07 -2.08 22.47
CA ILE A 354 -41.67 -2.19 21.05
C ILE A 354 -40.38 -1.43 20.69
N GLY A 355 -39.68 -0.85 21.69
CA GLY A 355 -38.50 -0.01 21.53
C GLY A 355 -38.65 1.35 22.22
N LYS A 356 -37.67 2.25 22.06
CA LYS A 356 -37.87 3.67 22.38
C LYS A 356 -38.82 4.29 21.37
N LEU A 357 -39.74 5.15 21.84
CA LEU A 357 -40.71 5.82 20.98
C LEU A 357 -40.74 7.33 21.24
N ALA A 358 -40.75 8.13 20.18
CA ALA A 358 -41.18 9.53 20.27
C ALA A 358 -42.70 9.59 20.41
N VAL A 359 -43.19 10.11 21.54
CA VAL A 359 -44.62 10.15 21.87
C VAL A 359 -45.24 11.49 21.49
N ILE A 360 -45.91 11.51 20.34
CA ILE A 360 -46.73 12.61 19.84
C ILE A 360 -48.06 12.62 20.62
N LYS A 361 -48.28 13.67 21.41
CA LYS A 361 -49.46 13.87 22.27
C LYS A 361 -50.38 14.92 21.67
N SER A 362 -51.61 15.03 22.17
CA SER A 362 -52.53 16.13 21.81
C SER A 362 -51.85 17.51 21.90
N ASN A 363 -52.02 18.34 20.86
CA ASN A 363 -51.35 19.65 20.71
C ASN A 363 -49.81 19.56 20.65
N SER A 364 -49.26 18.48 20.10
CA SER A 364 -47.84 18.33 19.77
C SER A 364 -47.73 17.89 18.31
N THR A 365 -46.66 18.31 17.65
CA THR A 365 -46.41 18.05 16.23
C THR A 365 -44.95 17.68 16.07
N LEU A 366 -44.70 16.54 15.44
CA LEU A 366 -43.38 16.13 15.01
C LEU A 366 -43.12 16.70 13.61
N ARG A 367 -42.19 17.64 13.50
CA ARG A 367 -41.79 18.20 12.21
C ARG A 367 -40.48 17.60 11.74
N LEU A 368 -40.49 16.95 10.57
CA LEU A 368 -39.30 16.58 9.82
C LEU A 368 -39.06 17.60 8.71
N TYR A 369 -37.95 18.35 8.78
CA TYR A 369 -37.51 19.21 7.68
C TYR A 369 -36.64 18.45 6.69
N PHE A 370 -36.89 18.68 5.41
CA PHE A 370 -36.17 18.06 4.30
C PHE A 370 -36.09 19.02 3.10
N GLY A 371 -35.00 18.91 2.36
CA GLY A 371 -34.72 19.62 1.11
C GLY A 371 -35.53 19.09 -0.08
N THR A 372 -35.78 19.96 -1.04
CA THR A 372 -36.25 19.60 -2.40
C THR A 372 -35.56 20.41 -3.49
N LYS A 373 -34.41 21.05 -3.17
CA LYS A 373 -33.53 21.70 -4.15
C LYS A 373 -33.23 20.72 -5.29
N ASN A 374 -33.22 21.22 -6.52
CA ASN A 374 -32.99 20.44 -7.75
C ASN A 374 -34.02 19.33 -8.05
N LEU A 375 -34.96 18.97 -7.18
CA LEU A 375 -36.05 18.05 -7.53
C LEU A 375 -36.89 18.66 -8.68
N TRP A 376 -36.93 18.02 -9.85
CA TRP A 376 -37.71 18.46 -11.02
C TRP A 376 -39.14 17.93 -10.96
N SER A 377 -39.28 16.63 -10.65
CA SER A 377 -40.58 15.95 -10.58
C SER A 377 -40.50 14.68 -9.73
N TYR A 378 -41.66 14.19 -9.31
CA TYR A 378 -41.85 12.90 -8.66
C TYR A 378 -43.25 12.38 -9.03
N THR A 379 -43.45 11.05 -9.01
CA THR A 379 -44.72 10.39 -9.35
C THR A 379 -45.70 10.41 -8.17
N SER A 380 -45.24 10.03 -6.99
CA SER A 380 -46.03 10.07 -5.75
C SER A 380 -45.10 10.26 -4.54
N ALA A 381 -45.65 10.72 -3.43
CA ALA A 381 -44.91 10.84 -2.19
C ALA A 381 -45.64 10.07 -1.09
N THR A 382 -44.92 9.28 -0.32
CA THR A 382 -45.47 8.45 0.76
C THR A 382 -44.76 8.78 2.05
N VAL A 383 -45.48 8.63 3.16
CA VAL A 383 -44.89 8.72 4.50
C VAL A 383 -45.36 7.51 5.28
N CYS A 384 -44.43 6.61 5.59
CA CYS A 384 -44.65 5.51 6.51
C CYS A 384 -44.26 5.91 7.93
N VAL A 385 -45.08 5.51 8.89
CA VAL A 385 -44.78 5.62 10.32
C VAL A 385 -44.80 4.22 10.90
N THR A 386 -43.72 3.84 11.56
CA THR A 386 -43.61 2.59 12.32
C THR A 386 -43.73 2.91 13.80
N GLY A 387 -44.55 2.17 14.55
CA GLY A 387 -44.82 2.44 15.95
C GLY A 387 -46.12 1.83 16.45
N ARG A 388 -46.83 2.52 17.36
CA ARG A 388 -48.17 2.12 17.85
C ARG A 388 -48.92 3.26 18.55
N SER A 389 -50.21 3.10 18.79
CA SER A 389 -50.93 3.90 19.80
C SER A 389 -50.39 3.56 21.19
N VAL A 390 -49.90 4.56 21.93
CA VAL A 390 -49.42 4.37 23.32
C VAL A 390 -50.57 4.03 24.27
N SER A 391 -51.82 4.30 23.87
CA SER A 391 -53.00 3.86 24.62
C SER A 391 -53.46 2.49 24.13
N VAL A 392 -53.27 1.48 24.97
CA VAL A 392 -53.60 0.08 24.62
C VAL A 392 -55.09 -0.27 24.55
N SER A 393 -55.96 0.73 24.71
CA SER A 393 -57.43 0.58 24.67
C SER A 393 -58.09 1.36 23.52
N SER A 394 -57.31 2.02 22.66
CA SER A 394 -57.84 2.77 21.52
C SER A 394 -56.76 2.98 20.45
N PRO A 395 -57.06 2.76 19.15
CA PRO A 395 -56.15 3.18 18.08
C PRO A 395 -55.94 4.69 18.10
N VAL A 396 -54.94 5.17 17.39
CA VAL A 396 -54.72 6.61 17.16
C VAL A 396 -54.88 6.90 15.68
N THR A 397 -55.58 7.99 15.35
CA THR A 397 -55.52 8.57 14.00
C THR A 397 -54.43 9.61 14.00
N PHE A 398 -53.54 9.53 13.02
CA PHE A 398 -52.53 10.55 12.79
C PHE A 398 -52.68 11.16 11.40
N GLN A 399 -52.23 12.41 11.28
CA GLN A 399 -52.24 13.17 10.04
C GLN A 399 -50.81 13.52 9.68
N VAL A 400 -50.48 13.42 8.40
CA VAL A 400 -49.22 13.92 7.83
C VAL A 400 -49.57 15.05 6.88
N ILE A 401 -48.94 16.22 7.06
CA ILE A 401 -49.21 17.45 6.31
C ILE A 401 -47.92 18.16 5.90
N ASN A 402 -47.89 18.76 4.71
CA ASN A 402 -46.83 19.69 4.32
C ASN A 402 -47.28 21.14 4.55
N PRO A 403 -46.80 21.82 5.61
CA PRO A 403 -47.17 23.20 5.91
C PRO A 403 -46.69 24.23 4.88
N ALA A 404 -45.75 23.87 4.00
CA ALA A 404 -45.30 24.77 2.92
C ALA A 404 -46.35 24.92 1.79
N ASN A 405 -47.32 24.01 1.71
CA ASN A 405 -48.26 23.92 0.59
C ASN A 405 -49.74 23.89 1.06
N GLY A 406 -50.10 24.89 1.87
CA GLY A 406 -51.48 25.09 2.33
C GLY A 406 -52.03 23.93 3.16
N ASP A 407 -51.17 23.32 3.98
CA ASP A 407 -51.47 22.17 4.84
C ASP A 407 -52.08 20.97 4.06
N CYS A 408 -51.61 20.76 2.83
CA CYS A 408 -51.94 19.55 2.08
C CYS A 408 -51.43 18.31 2.81
N GLY A 409 -52.19 17.22 2.77
CA GLY A 409 -51.83 16.03 3.53
C GLY A 409 -52.89 14.94 3.48
N ALA A 410 -52.65 13.91 4.29
CA ALA A 410 -53.49 12.73 4.41
C ALA A 410 -53.46 12.21 5.85
N SER A 411 -54.32 11.23 6.17
CA SER A 411 -54.40 10.65 7.51
C SER A 411 -54.49 9.13 7.45
N ALA A 412 -53.87 8.48 8.43
CA ALA A 412 -53.91 7.03 8.61
C ALA A 412 -54.20 6.68 10.08
N MET A 413 -54.39 5.39 10.34
CA MET A 413 -54.69 4.87 11.68
C MET A 413 -53.63 3.89 12.12
N MET A 414 -53.19 4.02 13.37
CA MET A 414 -52.23 3.13 14.00
C MET A 414 -52.92 2.26 15.05
N SER A 415 -52.62 0.95 15.05
CA SER A 415 -53.19 -0.02 16.02
C SER A 415 -52.72 0.25 17.45
N HIS A 416 -53.29 -0.49 18.41
CA HIS A 416 -53.15 -0.26 19.84
C HIS A 416 -52.81 -1.51 20.67
N ASP A 417 -52.43 -2.61 20.03
CA ASP A 417 -51.92 -3.78 20.72
C ASP A 417 -50.42 -3.60 21.09
N TRP A 418 -49.76 -4.67 21.54
CA TRP A 418 -48.39 -4.65 22.05
C TRP A 418 -47.33 -5.08 21.01
N THR A 419 -47.64 -5.02 19.71
CA THR A 419 -46.65 -5.24 18.64
C THR A 419 -46.29 -3.93 17.92
N VAL A 420 -45.24 -3.98 17.10
CA VAL A 420 -44.92 -2.93 16.13
C VAL A 420 -46.00 -2.94 15.05
N HIS A 421 -46.44 -1.76 14.64
CA HIS A 421 -47.33 -1.54 13.49
C HIS A 421 -46.68 -0.55 12.55
N ALA A 422 -46.80 -0.81 11.25
CA ALA A 422 -46.53 0.17 10.22
C ALA A 422 -47.88 0.69 9.69
N SER A 423 -47.98 2.00 9.50
CA SER A 423 -49.14 2.66 8.92
C SER A 423 -48.69 3.92 8.25
N GLY A 424 -49.16 4.16 7.03
CA GLY A 424 -48.62 5.19 6.16
C GLY A 424 -49.69 5.88 5.33
N VAL A 425 -49.28 6.97 4.69
CA VAL A 425 -50.14 7.75 3.81
C VAL A 425 -49.47 8.01 2.47
N THR A 426 -50.23 7.95 1.39
CA THR A 426 -49.86 8.61 0.13
C THR A 426 -50.28 10.07 0.22
N MET A 427 -49.31 10.97 0.11
CA MET A 427 -49.54 12.41 0.10
C MET A 427 -50.28 12.83 -1.18
N PRO A 428 -51.16 13.85 -1.13
CA PRO A 428 -51.84 14.35 -2.33
C PRO A 428 -50.88 14.76 -3.45
N ALA A 429 -51.34 14.66 -4.71
CA ALA A 429 -50.54 15.06 -5.87
C ALA A 429 -50.08 16.54 -5.77
N ASN A 430 -48.81 16.79 -6.09
CA ASN A 430 -48.11 18.07 -5.90
C ASN A 430 -48.02 18.56 -4.45
N CYS A 431 -48.31 17.75 -3.43
CA CYS A 431 -48.24 18.19 -2.04
C CYS A 431 -46.81 18.53 -1.61
N ILE A 432 -45.82 17.77 -2.10
CA ILE A 432 -44.39 18.09 -1.99
C ILE A 432 -44.06 19.08 -3.11
N ILE A 433 -43.40 20.21 -2.79
CA ILE A 433 -43.08 21.23 -3.79
C ILE A 433 -41.69 20.93 -4.41
N PRO A 434 -41.58 20.64 -5.72
CA PRO A 434 -40.30 20.47 -6.38
C PRO A 434 -39.51 21.79 -6.44
N ASN A 435 -38.18 21.70 -6.33
CA ASN A 435 -37.25 22.83 -6.34
C ASN A 435 -37.57 23.97 -5.34
N HIS A 436 -38.17 23.65 -4.19
CA HIS A 436 -38.50 24.65 -3.15
C HIS A 436 -37.30 24.99 -2.23
N GLY A 437 -36.13 24.41 -2.48
CA GLY A 437 -34.98 24.48 -1.59
C GLY A 437 -35.16 23.55 -0.39
N PHE A 438 -36.02 23.93 0.55
CA PHE A 438 -36.42 23.12 1.71
C PHE A 438 -37.90 23.31 2.08
N GLN A 439 -38.47 22.31 2.74
CA GLN A 439 -39.83 22.28 3.27
C GLN A 439 -39.88 21.30 4.45
N ALA A 440 -41.06 20.86 4.86
CA ALA A 440 -41.22 19.91 5.95
C ALA A 440 -42.45 19.03 5.79
N ILE A 441 -42.51 17.93 6.55
CA ILE A 441 -43.76 17.27 6.92
C ILE A 441 -43.98 17.41 8.42
N ASP A 442 -45.22 17.65 8.79
CA ASP A 442 -45.74 17.67 10.15
C ASP A 442 -46.56 16.40 10.39
N ILE A 443 -46.31 15.71 11.51
CA ILE A 443 -47.04 14.53 11.96
C ILE A 443 -47.77 14.85 13.26
N ASP A 444 -49.10 14.78 13.21
CA ASP A 444 -50.01 15.14 14.29
C ASP A 444 -50.86 13.96 14.76
N ALA A 445 -51.01 13.77 16.07
CA ALA A 445 -51.93 12.79 16.66
C ALA A 445 -53.32 13.43 16.86
N THR A 446 -54.22 13.27 15.89
CA THR A 446 -55.49 14.03 15.79
C THR A 446 -56.73 13.30 16.31
N GLY A 447 -56.72 11.96 16.37
CA GLY A 447 -57.91 11.17 16.71
C GLY A 447 -57.65 9.93 17.56
N GLY A 448 -58.74 9.31 18.05
CA GLY A 448 -58.67 8.12 18.90
C GLY A 448 -58.04 8.43 20.26
N SER A 449 -56.93 7.78 20.58
CA SER A 449 -56.18 8.03 21.82
C SER A 449 -55.46 9.40 21.88
N ALA A 450 -55.25 10.04 20.72
CA ALA A 450 -54.40 11.22 20.54
C ALA A 450 -52.99 11.07 21.18
N LYS A 451 -52.45 9.84 21.16
CA LYS A 451 -51.11 9.48 21.61
C LYS A 451 -50.48 8.47 20.66
N LEU A 452 -49.74 8.95 19.66
CA LEU A 452 -48.96 8.12 18.75
C LEU A 452 -47.53 7.99 19.30
N GLY A 453 -47.06 6.75 19.45
CA GLY A 453 -45.67 6.44 19.72
C GLY A 453 -45.01 6.06 18.39
N VAL A 454 -44.00 6.82 18.00
CA VAL A 454 -43.25 6.67 16.75
C VAL A 454 -41.91 6.01 17.04
N ARG A 455 -41.64 4.86 16.44
CA ARG A 455 -40.32 4.22 16.40
C ARG A 455 -39.52 4.76 15.22
N SER A 456 -40.07 4.69 14.01
CA SER A 456 -39.43 5.29 12.84
C SER A 456 -40.41 5.99 11.90
N VAL A 457 -39.88 6.87 11.05
CA VAL A 457 -40.62 7.58 10.00
C VAL A 457 -39.81 7.54 8.71
N ARG A 458 -40.38 6.95 7.66
CA ARG A 458 -39.84 7.00 6.29
C ARG A 458 -40.67 7.96 5.45
N LEU A 459 -40.02 8.87 4.73
CA LEU A 459 -40.59 9.69 3.67
C LEU A 459 -39.94 9.28 2.35
N THR A 460 -40.75 8.84 1.38
CA THR A 460 -40.28 8.39 0.06
C THR A 460 -40.91 9.24 -1.05
N LEU A 461 -40.07 9.65 -2.01
CA LEU A 461 -40.45 10.34 -3.25
C LEU A 461 -40.29 9.36 -4.42
N HIS A 462 -41.36 8.65 -4.74
CA HIS A 462 -41.44 7.68 -5.83
C HIS A 462 -41.32 8.35 -7.19
N GLY A 463 -40.55 7.76 -8.11
CA GLY A 463 -40.26 8.29 -9.43
C GLY A 463 -39.57 9.65 -9.43
N ALA A 464 -38.77 9.96 -8.42
CA ALA A 464 -38.10 11.25 -8.29
C ALA A 464 -37.05 11.48 -9.40
N GLN A 465 -37.02 12.69 -9.95
CA GLN A 465 -36.05 13.15 -10.93
C GLN A 465 -35.39 14.44 -10.43
N TYR A 466 -34.05 14.50 -10.47
CA TYR A 466 -33.18 15.57 -9.96
C TYR A 466 -32.28 16.14 -11.08
#